data_AF-A0AAW9IHY9-F1
#
_entry.id   AF-A0AAW9IHY9-F1
#
_cell.length_a   1.000
_cell.length_b   1.000
_cell.length_c   1.000
_cell.angle_alpha   90.00
_cell.angle_beta   90.00
_cell.angle_gamma   90.00
#
_symmetry.space_group_name_H-M   'P 1'
#
loop_
_entity.id
_entity.type
_entity.pdbx_description
1 polymer ?
#
loop_
_entity_poly.entity_id
_entity_poly.type
_entity_poly.pdbx_seq_one_letter_code
_entity_poly.pdbx_strand_id
1 'polypeptide(L)'
;MNIKNVAVLGTGTMGHGIALLSAKAGLNVKMYGRTDESLDRGISSIIASLNRLTIQGNLSEFECQEILGRIKGVKTLEEVAEDTDFIIESVAENLELKQNIFNKLDSLCGPEVILASNTSGLSPTDIA
;
A
#
# COMPACT_ATOMS: atom_id res chain seq x y z
N MET A 1 14.24 -5.41 -13.46
CA MET A 1 12.80 -5.17 -13.24
C MET A 1 12.62 -3.68 -12.98
N ASN A 2 11.63 -3.03 -13.60
CA ASN A 2 11.36 -1.61 -13.40
C ASN A 2 10.01 -1.47 -12.70
N ILE A 3 10.01 -1.13 -11.41
CA ILE A 3 8.79 -1.00 -10.61
C ILE A 3 8.24 0.41 -10.82
N LYS A 4 6.98 0.51 -11.24
CA LYS A 4 6.25 1.77 -11.41
C LYS A 4 4.97 1.81 -10.57
N ASN A 5 4.26 0.70 -10.49
CA ASN A 5 2.98 0.58 -9.82
C ASN A 5 3.10 -0.34 -8.60
N VAL A 6 2.78 0.19 -7.43
CA VAL A 6 2.85 -0.51 -6.15
C VAL A 6 1.46 -0.59 -5.53
N ALA A 7 1.09 -1.73 -4.95
CA ALA A 7 -0.07 -1.83 -4.10
C ALA A 7 0.34 -2.04 -2.63
N VAL A 8 -0.38 -1.39 -1.72
CA VAL A 8 -0.21 -1.52 -0.27
C VAL A 8 -1.52 -1.98 0.33
N LEU A 9 -1.55 -3.18 0.90
CA LEU A 9 -2.76 -3.76 1.51
C LEU A 9 -2.84 -3.38 2.97
N GLY A 10 -3.73 -2.45 3.29
CA GLY A 10 -3.95 -1.98 4.64
C GLY A 10 -3.83 -0.46 4.75
N THR A 11 -4.71 0.12 5.56
CA THR A 11 -4.82 1.56 5.77
C THR A 11 -4.38 2.00 7.17
N GLY A 12 -3.86 1.05 7.97
CA GLY A 12 -3.37 1.29 9.32
C GLY A 12 -2.03 2.04 9.35
N THR A 13 -1.38 2.07 10.52
CA THR A 13 -0.14 2.85 10.74
C THR A 13 0.96 2.54 9.74
N MET A 14 1.25 1.26 9.53
CA MET A 14 2.30 0.83 8.61
C MET A 14 1.88 1.03 7.15
N GLY A 15 0.65 0.63 6.80
CA GLY A 15 0.15 0.73 5.42
C GLY A 15 0.16 2.15 4.87
N HIS A 16 -0.31 3.13 5.64
CA HIS A 16 -0.29 4.53 5.16
C HIS A 16 1.13 5.11 5.08
N GLY A 17 2.04 4.72 5.97
CA GLY A 17 3.44 5.14 5.91
C GLY A 17 4.16 4.58 4.69
N ILE A 18 3.96 3.29 4.38
CA ILE A 18 4.52 2.63 3.19
C ILE A 18 3.96 3.26 1.91
N ALA A 19 2.65 3.51 1.86
CA ALA A 19 2.01 4.17 0.72
C ALA A 19 2.58 5.58 0.48
N LEU A 20 2.71 6.38 1.54
CA LEU A 20 3.31 7.71 1.46
C LEU A 20 4.77 7.66 0.97
N LEU A 21 5.58 6.76 1.51
CA LEU A 21 6.99 6.64 1.11
C LEU A 21 7.12 6.23 -0.36
N SER A 22 6.29 5.28 -0.80
CA SER A 22 6.27 4.80 -2.19
C SER A 22 5.87 5.92 -3.16
N ALA A 23 4.82 6.67 -2.83
CA ALA A 23 4.37 7.82 -3.63
C ALA A 23 5.41 8.95 -3.67
N LYS A 24 6.08 9.22 -2.53
CA LYS A 24 7.20 10.18 -2.46
C LYS A 24 8.41 9.76 -3.29
N ALA A 25 8.62 8.45 -3.48
CA ALA A 25 9.63 7.93 -4.40
C ALA A 25 9.23 8.03 -5.88
N GLY A 26 8.04 8.57 -6.19
CA GLY A 26 7.55 8.78 -7.55
C GLY A 26 6.76 7.60 -8.12
N LEU A 27 6.44 6.58 -7.31
CA LEU A 27 5.68 5.41 -7.74
C LEU A 27 4.17 5.69 -7.69
N ASN A 28 3.40 5.07 -8.59
CA ASN A 28 1.94 5.06 -8.48
C ASN A 28 1.54 4.05 -7.40
N VAL A 29 0.62 4.43 -6.52
CA VAL A 29 0.27 3.61 -5.35
C VAL A 29 -1.22 3.31 -5.33
N LYS A 30 -1.55 2.02 -5.24
CA LYS A 30 -2.89 1.55 -4.89
C LYS A 30 -2.93 1.24 -3.40
N MET A 31 -3.71 1.97 -2.62
CA MET A 31 -3.96 1.64 -1.22
C MET A 31 -5.23 0.82 -1.11
N TYR A 32 -5.12 -0.42 -0.64
CA TYR A 32 -6.27 -1.29 -0.45
C TYR A 32 -6.86 -1.16 0.95
N GLY A 33 -8.17 -0.96 1.00
CA GLY A 33 -8.98 -0.94 2.22
C GLY A 33 -10.33 -1.60 1.98
N ARG A 34 -10.83 -2.36 2.96
CA ARG A 34 -12.09 -3.13 2.82
C ARG A 34 -13.35 -2.27 2.80
N THR A 35 -13.28 -1.07 3.37
CA THR A 35 -14.41 -0.15 3.47
C THR A 35 -13.96 1.27 3.14
N ASP A 36 -14.89 2.12 2.72
CA ASP A 36 -14.60 3.52 2.41
C ASP A 36 -14.08 4.25 3.67
N GLU A 37 -14.61 3.96 4.86
CA GLU A 37 -14.13 4.54 6.12
C GLU A 37 -12.70 4.10 6.46
N SER A 38 -12.29 2.90 6.03
CA SER A 38 -10.92 2.44 6.20
C SER A 38 -9.96 3.20 5.29
N LEU A 39 -10.35 3.46 4.04
CA LEU A 39 -9.58 4.22 3.06
C LEU A 39 -9.48 5.69 3.46
N ASP A 40 -10.59 6.31 3.84
CA ASP A 40 -10.64 7.71 4.29
C ASP A 40 -9.70 7.96 5.45
N ARG A 41 -9.64 7.04 6.43
CA ARG A 41 -8.68 7.12 7.54
C ARG A 41 -7.23 7.01 7.08
N GLY A 42 -6.93 6.10 6.15
CA GLY A 42 -5.59 5.93 5.60
C GLY A 42 -5.12 7.19 4.86
N ILE A 43 -5.97 7.71 3.97
CA ILE A 43 -5.72 8.93 3.19
C ILE A 43 -5.58 10.14 4.13
N SER A 44 -6.44 10.27 5.13
CA SER A 44 -6.33 11.35 6.13
C SER A 44 -5.02 11.31 6.91
N SER A 45 -4.52 10.12 7.23
CA SER A 45 -3.23 9.94 7.91
C SER A 45 -2.04 10.31 7.02
N ILE A 46 -2.14 10.04 5.71
CA ILE A 46 -1.17 10.51 4.71
C ILE A 46 -1.16 12.04 4.64
N ILE A 47 -2.34 12.65 4.52
CA ILE A 47 -2.48 14.12 4.44
C ILE A 47 -1.89 14.77 5.70
N ALA A 48 -2.20 14.25 6.89
CA ALA A 48 -1.64 14.74 8.15
C ALA A 48 -0.10 14.63 8.18
N SER A 49 0.46 13.54 7.65
CA SER A 49 1.90 13.33 7.56
C SER A 49 2.57 14.30 6.57
N LEU A 50 1.95 14.53 5.41
CA LEU A 50 2.41 15.51 4.43
C LEU A 50 2.41 16.92 5.01
N ASN A 51 1.31 17.34 5.66
CA ASN A 51 1.22 18.65 6.32
C ASN A 51 2.33 18.85 7.35
N ARG A 52 2.66 17.81 8.13
CA ARG A 52 3.77 17.87 9.09
C ARG A 52 5.11 18.09 8.39
N LEU A 53 5.36 17.40 7.27
CA LEU A 53 6.58 17.58 6.48
C LEU A 53 6.66 18.97 5.85
N THR A 54 5.54 19.54 5.43
CA THR A 54 5.48 20.93 4.93
C THR A 54 5.80 21.94 6.02
N ILE A 55 5.21 21.80 7.21
CA ILE A 55 5.47 22.68 8.37
C ILE A 55 6.95 22.62 8.78
N GLN A 56 7.58 21.44 8.64
CA GLN A 56 9.01 21.26 8.92
C GLN A 56 9.92 21.81 7.81
N GLY A 57 9.37 22.26 6.68
CA GLY A 57 10.13 22.78 5.54
C GLY A 57 10.76 21.67 4.68
N ASN A 58 10.35 20.42 4.85
CA ASN A 58 10.90 19.28 4.12
C ASN A 58 10.23 19.07 2.75
N LEU A 59 9.04 19.62 2.54
CA LEU A 59 8.27 19.53 1.29
C LEU A 59 7.52 20.85 1.04
N SER A 60 7.41 21.24 -0.22
CA SER A 60 6.50 22.28 -0.67
C SER A 60 5.06 21.77 -0.79
N GLU A 61 4.08 22.69 -0.82
CA GLU A 61 2.67 22.35 -1.07
C GLU A 61 2.47 21.66 -2.43
N PHE A 62 3.22 22.09 -3.45
CA PHE A 62 3.20 21.48 -4.77
C PHE A 62 3.66 20.02 -4.73
N GLU A 63 4.78 19.73 -4.06
CA GLU A 63 5.25 18.35 -3.87
C GLU A 63 4.24 17.50 -3.10
N CYS A 64 3.56 18.06 -2.09
CA CYS A 64 2.51 17.33 -1.37
C CYS A 64 1.33 16.95 -2.27
N GLN A 65 0.88 17.86 -3.14
CA GLN A 65 -0.19 17.58 -4.11
C GLN A 65 0.23 16.50 -5.11
N GLU A 66 1.46 16.59 -5.63
CA GLU A 66 2.04 15.58 -6.50
C GLU A 66 2.08 14.20 -5.84
N ILE A 67 2.56 14.11 -4.59
CA ILE A 67 2.63 12.85 -3.84
C ILE A 67 1.23 12.28 -3.62
N LEU A 68 0.27 13.12 -3.20
CA LEU A 68 -1.10 12.67 -2.96
C LEU A 68 -1.78 12.20 -4.25
N GLY A 69 -1.53 12.87 -5.38
CA GLY A 69 -2.08 12.51 -6.69
C GLY A 69 -1.63 11.15 -7.21
N ARG A 70 -0.54 10.59 -6.67
CA ARG A 70 -0.07 9.22 -7.01
C ARG A 70 -0.79 8.13 -6.24
N ILE A 71 -1.59 8.45 -5.22
CA ILE A 71 -2.22 7.47 -4.33
C ILE A 71 -3.70 7.33 -4.68
N LYS A 72 -4.11 6.11 -5.03
CA LYS A 72 -5.50 5.75 -5.32
C LYS A 72 -5.99 4.70 -4.33
N GLY A 73 -7.15 4.95 -3.70
CA GLY A 73 -7.83 3.94 -2.89
C GLY A 73 -8.52 2.88 -3.77
N VAL A 74 -8.40 1.61 -3.38
CA VAL A 74 -9.05 0.46 -4.04
C VAL A 74 -9.69 -0.47 -3.00
N LYS A 75 -10.71 -1.24 -3.40
CA LYS A 75 -11.52 -2.03 -2.45
C LYS A 75 -11.52 -3.54 -2.69
N THR A 76 -11.03 -3.96 -3.84
CA THR A 76 -10.97 -5.38 -4.24
C THR A 76 -9.54 -5.83 -4.49
N LEU A 77 -9.29 -7.14 -4.36
CA LEU A 77 -7.97 -7.70 -4.65
C LEU A 77 -7.71 -7.78 -6.17
N GLU A 78 -8.77 -7.81 -6.97
CA GLU A 78 -8.73 -7.70 -8.42
C GLU A 78 -8.20 -6.33 -8.87
N GLU A 79 -8.70 -5.23 -8.28
CA GLU A 79 -8.17 -3.88 -8.53
C GLU A 79 -6.72 -3.73 -8.06
N VAL A 80 -6.34 -4.45 -7.00
CA VAL A 80 -4.95 -4.52 -6.50
C VAL A 80 -4.05 -5.22 -7.51
N ALA A 81 -4.47 -6.36 -8.06
CA ALA A 81 -3.65 -7.16 -8.97
C ALA A 81 -3.49 -6.51 -10.35
N GLU A 82 -4.50 -5.76 -10.81
CA GLU A 82 -4.44 -5.06 -12.10
C GLU A 82 -3.24 -4.11 -12.17
N ASP A 83 -2.46 -4.18 -13.25
CA ASP A 83 -1.34 -3.24 -13.55
C ASP A 83 -0.43 -2.93 -12.35
N THR A 84 -0.05 -3.94 -11.56
CA THR A 84 0.78 -3.77 -10.36
C THR A 84 2.05 -4.60 -10.45
N ASP A 85 3.19 -3.98 -10.19
CA ASP A 85 4.51 -4.64 -10.25
C ASP A 85 4.93 -5.22 -8.90
N PHE A 86 4.48 -4.60 -7.81
CA PHE A 86 4.91 -4.92 -6.46
C PHE A 86 3.76 -4.73 -5.46
N ILE A 87 3.48 -5.75 -4.65
CA ILE A 87 2.44 -5.73 -3.63
C ILE A 87 3.07 -5.87 -2.24
N ILE A 88 2.75 -4.95 -1.34
CA ILE A 88 3.18 -4.98 0.07
C ILE A 88 1.94 -5.21 0.95
N GLU A 89 1.84 -6.39 1.54
CA GLU A 89 0.79 -6.74 2.49
C GLU A 89 1.11 -6.20 3.89
N SER A 90 0.18 -5.43 4.46
CA SER A 90 0.28 -4.84 5.81
C SER A 90 -1.09 -4.84 6.52
N VAL A 91 -1.84 -5.93 6.39
CA VAL A 91 -3.07 -6.19 7.13
C VAL A 91 -2.77 -6.72 8.54
N ALA A 92 -3.82 -7.09 9.29
CA ALA A 92 -3.68 -7.60 10.65
C ALA A 92 -2.75 -8.82 10.73
N GLU A 93 -2.00 -8.95 11.83
CA GLU A 93 -1.14 -10.11 12.13
C GLU A 93 -2.00 -11.34 12.47
N ASN A 94 -2.56 -11.94 11.43
CA ASN A 94 -3.35 -13.15 11.48
C ASN A 94 -2.94 -14.04 10.29
N LEU A 95 -2.43 -15.23 10.59
CA LEU A 95 -1.84 -16.12 9.59
C LEU A 95 -2.86 -16.54 8.52
N GLU A 96 -4.04 -17.00 8.93
CA GLU A 96 -5.10 -17.45 8.02
C GLU A 96 -5.55 -16.33 7.08
N LEU A 97 -5.71 -15.11 7.60
CA LEU A 97 -6.04 -13.94 6.79
C LEU A 97 -4.96 -13.67 5.73
N LYS A 98 -3.68 -13.70 6.11
CA LYS A 98 -2.57 -13.46 5.19
C LYS A 98 -2.48 -14.58 4.14
N GLN A 99 -2.54 -15.84 4.54
CA GLN A 99 -2.58 -16.98 3.61
C GLN A 99 -3.71 -16.84 2.58
N ASN A 100 -4.92 -16.49 3.02
CA ASN A 100 -6.05 -16.26 2.13
C ASN A 100 -5.81 -15.12 1.12
N ILE A 101 -5.20 -14.02 1.57
CA ILE A 101 -4.83 -12.90 0.70
C ILE A 101 -3.76 -13.33 -0.31
N PHE A 102 -2.68 -13.98 0.14
CA PHE A 102 -1.59 -14.39 -0.72
C PHE A 102 -2.04 -15.43 -1.77
N ASN A 103 -2.81 -16.43 -1.37
CA ASN A 103 -3.40 -17.40 -2.31
C ASN A 103 -4.27 -16.74 -3.37
N LYS A 104 -5.08 -15.75 -2.98
CA LYS A 104 -5.92 -15.01 -3.91
C LYS A 104 -5.09 -14.13 -4.85
N LEU A 105 -4.08 -13.44 -4.33
CA LEU A 105 -3.18 -12.63 -5.15
C LEU A 105 -2.35 -13.47 -6.12
N ASP A 106 -1.86 -14.64 -5.70
CA ASP A 106 -1.15 -15.60 -6.56
C ASP A 106 -2.00 -16.02 -7.76
N SER A 107 -3.31 -16.24 -7.54
CA SER A 107 -4.24 -16.56 -8.63
C SER A 107 -4.59 -15.39 -9.56
N LEU A 108 -4.39 -14.15 -9.11
CA LEU A 108 -4.78 -12.93 -9.84
C LEU A 108 -3.59 -12.27 -10.55
N CYS A 109 -2.38 -12.42 -10.02
CA CYS A 109 -1.19 -11.72 -10.48
C CYS A 109 -0.43 -12.54 -11.54
N GLY A 110 0.31 -11.85 -12.40
CA GLY A 110 1.30 -12.48 -13.28
C GLY A 110 2.52 -12.99 -12.49
N PRO A 111 3.28 -13.96 -13.03
CA PRO A 111 4.46 -14.53 -12.37
C PRO A 111 5.58 -13.52 -12.13
N GLU A 112 5.56 -12.38 -12.81
CA GLU A 112 6.50 -11.28 -12.62
C GLU A 112 6.19 -10.38 -11.42
N VAL A 113 4.99 -10.45 -10.84
CA VAL A 113 4.58 -9.56 -9.74
C VAL A 113 5.21 -10.02 -8.43
N ILE A 114 5.82 -9.08 -7.70
CA ILE A 114 6.40 -9.38 -6.38
C ILE A 114 5.32 -9.26 -5.31
N LEU A 115 5.11 -10.33 -4.54
CA LEU A 115 4.27 -10.33 -3.34
C LEU A 115 5.16 -10.32 -2.09
N ALA A 116 5.03 -9.30 -1.25
CA ALA A 116 5.78 -9.17 0.00
C ALA A 116 4.85 -8.92 1.19
N SER A 117 5.26 -9.34 2.39
CA SER A 117 4.54 -9.06 3.64
C SER A 117 5.38 -8.17 4.55
N ASN A 118 4.74 -7.20 5.20
CA ASN A 118 5.27 -6.39 6.28
C ASN A 118 5.04 -7.08 7.66
N THR A 119 4.91 -8.40 7.70
CA THR A 119 4.80 -9.12 8.97
C THR A 119 6.08 -8.98 9.81
N SER A 120 5.91 -8.94 11.13
CA SER A 120 7.01 -8.94 12.10
C SER A 120 7.05 -10.20 12.96
N GLY A 121 6.00 -11.03 12.91
CA GLY A 121 5.80 -12.14 13.83
C GLY A 121 5.52 -13.49 13.18
N LEU A 122 5.25 -13.51 11.87
CA LEU A 122 4.93 -14.74 11.13
C LEU A 122 6.08 -15.10 10.19
N SER A 123 6.33 -16.39 10.02
CA SER A 123 7.28 -16.88 9.04
C SER A 123 6.76 -16.60 7.62
N PRO A 124 7.57 -16.04 6.71
CA PRO A 124 7.18 -15.92 5.30
C PRO A 124 6.80 -17.28 4.68
N THR A 125 7.48 -18.36 5.06
CA THR A 125 7.19 -19.73 4.59
C THR A 125 5.86 -20.27 5.11
N ASP A 126 5.37 -19.78 6.25
CA ASP A 126 4.04 -20.17 6.74
C ASP A 126 2.95 -19.39 6.00
N ILE A 127 3.25 -18.20 5.48
CA ILE A 127 2.30 -17.37 4.73
C ILE A 127 2.13 -17.89 3.29
N ALA A 128 3.22 -18.28 2.62
CA ALA A 128 3.24 -18.73 1.23
C ALA A 128 4.35 -19.75 0.96
#